data_AF-A0A5C4X2Y9-F1
#
_entry.id   AF-A0A5C4X2Y9-F1
#
_cell.length_a   1.000
_cell.length_b   1.000
_cell.length_c   1.000
_cell.angle_alpha   90.00
_cell.angle_beta   90.00
_cell.angle_gamma   90.00
#
_symmetry.space_group_name_H-M   'P 1'
#
loop_
_entity.id
_entity.type
_entity.pdbx_description
1 polymer ?
#
loop_
_entity_poly.entity_id
_entity_poly.type
_entity_poly.pdbx_seq_one_letter_code
_entity_poly.pdbx_strand_id
1 'polypeptide(L)'
;MYTPEFVKRGTLPTIGGSCKLRRNGVHTFTLNVDGGSALWQRFDKDWRVVIYDEGRRLLSGAPLKIVERASGGVVESELTGESDMTWLKDMITLPTPSRAADKQGADAYWNRKGSAGALIRDLVDVNVGPSARSEYRRPLVIGDVVTGPDGSINSRFKPVLDEVETLAETAGLTVDIVQDDVLKKSVLTVTEGRDFARRIRLTHENGGIESHEFTLEAPTVTSVLVAGQGEGAERTLKLTHGNENSWGFRSLQFQDRRDTDDEAELDAAGTDTITEGQEKATVNLQVNDTPRIRFGRDFWLGDTVTVQLSTGVVITDTVQMAELTWDENGRKVALQVGPTADDENQPRPVKEINKLWRAVRALQTR
;
A
#
# COMPACT_ATOMS: atom_id res chain seq x y z
N MET A 1 -3.98 -21.31 11.80
CA MET A 1 -2.89 -20.97 12.73
C MET A 1 -1.67 -21.83 12.45
N TYR A 2 -0.50 -21.21 12.54
CA TYR A 2 0.81 -21.79 12.23
C TYR A 2 1.79 -21.42 13.33
N THR A 3 2.73 -22.30 13.63
CA THR A 3 3.88 -21.98 14.51
C THR A 3 4.82 -20.96 13.86
N PRO A 4 5.78 -20.38 14.61
CA PRO A 4 6.87 -19.59 14.03
C PRO A 4 7.62 -20.32 12.90
N GLU A 5 7.73 -21.65 12.97
CA GLU A 5 8.37 -22.51 11.95
C GLU A 5 7.43 -22.91 10.82
N PHE A 6 6.32 -22.19 10.62
CA PHE A 6 5.35 -22.41 9.53
C PHE A 6 4.70 -23.80 9.55
N VAL A 7 4.67 -24.48 10.71
CA VAL A 7 3.93 -25.74 10.87
C VAL A 7 2.47 -25.43 11.18
N LYS A 8 1.55 -25.91 10.34
CA LYS A 8 0.11 -25.78 10.52
C LYS A 8 -0.35 -26.51 11.79
N ARG A 9 -1.09 -25.80 12.65
CA ARG A 9 -1.62 -26.35 13.92
C ARG A 9 -3.14 -26.51 13.95
N GLY A 10 -3.84 -25.92 13.00
CA GLY A 10 -5.28 -26.03 12.86
C GLY A 10 -5.92 -24.75 12.34
N THR A 11 -7.24 -24.70 12.40
CA THR A 11 -8.07 -23.52 12.07
C THR A 11 -8.60 -22.94 13.36
N LEU A 12 -8.52 -21.62 13.53
CA LEU A 12 -9.08 -20.95 14.70
C LEU A 12 -10.61 -21.01 14.63
N PRO A 13 -11.32 -21.19 15.77
CA PRO A 13 -12.77 -21.16 15.83
C PRO A 13 -13.28 -19.71 15.77
N THR A 14 -13.13 -19.09 14.60
CA THR A 14 -13.50 -17.70 14.36
C THR A 14 -15.02 -17.56 14.27
N ILE A 15 -15.58 -16.65 15.06
CA ILE A 15 -16.99 -16.25 15.07
C ILE A 15 -17.24 -15.17 14.01
N GLY A 16 -16.25 -14.31 13.81
CA GLY A 16 -16.28 -13.24 12.82
C GLY A 16 -14.95 -12.49 12.80
N GLY A 17 -14.89 -11.38 12.08
CA GLY A 17 -13.71 -10.55 12.05
C GLY A 17 -13.69 -9.61 10.86
N SER A 18 -12.58 -8.89 10.72
CA SER A 18 -12.31 -8.04 9.58
C SER A 18 -10.85 -8.09 9.16
N CYS A 19 -10.61 -7.74 7.91
CA CYS A 19 -9.27 -7.57 7.33
C CYS A 19 -9.27 -6.30 6.50
N LYS A 20 -8.28 -5.44 6.70
CA LYS A 20 -8.03 -4.27 5.88
C LYS A 20 -6.77 -4.52 5.05
N LEU A 21 -6.98 -4.75 3.76
CA LEU A 21 -5.94 -4.99 2.77
C LEU A 21 -5.60 -3.67 2.09
N ARG A 22 -4.31 -3.35 2.01
CA ARG A 22 -3.78 -2.12 1.41
C ARG A 22 -2.76 -2.47 0.35
N ARG A 23 -2.92 -1.95 -0.87
CA ARG A 23 -1.95 -2.15 -1.94
C ARG A 23 -0.59 -1.61 -1.50
N ASN A 24 0.46 -2.41 -1.71
CA ASN A 24 1.85 -2.10 -1.37
C ASN A 24 2.16 -1.83 0.11
N GLY A 25 1.16 -1.87 0.99
CA GLY A 25 1.30 -1.55 2.41
C GLY A 25 0.95 -2.71 3.33
N VAL A 26 1.10 -2.47 4.63
CA VAL A 26 0.76 -3.47 5.66
C VAL A 26 -0.75 -3.69 5.71
N HIS A 27 -1.17 -4.94 5.54
CA HIS A 27 -2.55 -5.35 5.81
C HIS A 27 -2.74 -5.55 7.32
N THR A 28 -3.93 -5.22 7.82
CA THR A 28 -4.32 -5.46 9.22
C THR A 28 -5.49 -6.43 9.30
N PHE A 29 -5.61 -7.12 10.42
CA PHE A 29 -6.73 -8.00 10.69
C PHE A 29 -7.18 -7.91 12.15
N THR A 30 -8.46 -8.18 12.36
CA THR A 30 -9.07 -8.43 13.68
C THR A 30 -9.96 -9.66 13.56
N LEU A 31 -9.73 -10.67 14.39
CA LEU A 31 -10.52 -11.90 14.41
C LEU A 31 -11.20 -12.05 15.77
N ASN A 32 -12.51 -12.27 15.77
CA ASN A 32 -13.27 -12.66 16.95
C ASN A 32 -13.32 -14.19 17.00
N VAL A 33 -12.86 -14.77 18.09
CA VAL A 33 -12.64 -16.20 18.28
C VAL A 33 -13.40 -16.67 19.52
N ASP A 34 -13.98 -17.87 19.45
CA ASP A 34 -14.51 -18.54 20.62
C ASP A 34 -13.37 -18.86 21.60
N GLY A 35 -13.28 -18.07 22.67
CA GLY A 35 -12.26 -18.17 23.69
C GLY A 35 -12.42 -19.41 24.58
N GLY A 36 -13.63 -20.01 24.62
CA GLY A 36 -13.88 -21.26 25.34
C GLY A 36 -13.37 -22.50 24.61
N SER A 37 -13.02 -22.37 23.33
CA SER A 37 -12.62 -23.50 22.51
C SER A 37 -11.26 -24.07 22.90
N ALA A 38 -11.16 -25.41 22.95
CA ALA A 38 -9.90 -26.11 23.21
C ALA A 38 -8.80 -25.81 22.17
N LEU A 39 -9.15 -25.39 20.95
CA LEU A 39 -8.18 -24.97 19.94
C LEU A 39 -7.60 -23.60 20.26
N TRP A 40 -8.42 -22.65 20.72
CA TRP A 40 -7.97 -21.34 21.15
C TRP A 40 -7.06 -21.45 22.38
N GLN A 41 -7.41 -22.30 23.34
CA GLN A 41 -6.61 -22.54 24.55
C GLN A 41 -5.22 -23.14 24.27
N ARG A 42 -4.94 -23.57 23.04
CA ARG A 42 -3.62 -24.04 22.58
C ARG A 42 -2.86 -23.02 21.74
N PHE A 43 -3.51 -21.91 21.38
CA PHE A 43 -2.89 -20.85 20.60
C PHE A 43 -1.86 -20.13 21.47
N ASP A 44 -0.65 -19.96 20.95
CA ASP A 44 0.39 -19.19 21.60
C ASP A 44 0.56 -17.85 20.87
N LYS A 45 0.96 -16.81 21.60
CA LYS A 45 1.05 -15.44 21.07
C LYS A 45 2.14 -15.27 20.01
N ASP A 46 3.12 -16.18 19.97
CA ASP A 46 4.17 -16.22 18.94
C ASP A 46 3.72 -16.95 17.66
N TRP A 47 2.54 -17.59 17.68
CA TRP A 47 1.98 -18.23 16.50
C TRP A 47 1.43 -17.21 15.51
N ARG A 48 1.34 -17.66 14.26
CA ARG A 48 0.98 -16.88 13.10
C ARG A 48 -0.40 -17.29 12.60
N VAL A 49 -1.07 -16.36 11.93
CA VAL A 49 -2.35 -16.62 11.26
C VAL A 49 -2.20 -16.46 9.77
N VAL A 50 -2.93 -17.28 9.03
CA VAL A 50 -3.13 -17.14 7.59
C VAL A 50 -4.63 -17.09 7.40
N ILE A 51 -5.09 -16.02 6.78
CA ILE A 51 -6.52 -15.76 6.57
C ILE A 51 -6.86 -16.14 5.15
N TYR A 52 -7.84 -17.02 5.02
CA TYR A 52 -8.39 -17.46 3.74
C TYR A 52 -9.83 -16.99 3.65
N ASP A 53 -10.22 -16.55 2.46
CA ASP A 53 -11.59 -16.20 2.11
C ASP A 53 -11.93 -16.93 0.80
N GLU A 54 -12.92 -17.81 0.88
CA GLU A 54 -13.34 -18.70 -0.23
C GLU A 54 -12.17 -19.43 -0.93
N GLY A 55 -11.15 -19.85 -0.16
CA GLY A 55 -10.00 -20.58 -0.68
C GLY A 55 -8.86 -19.70 -1.22
N ARG A 56 -9.07 -18.38 -1.35
CA ARG A 56 -7.98 -17.43 -1.60
C ARG A 56 -7.34 -17.01 -0.29
N ARG A 57 -6.02 -17.06 -0.22
CA ARG A 57 -5.26 -16.45 0.88
C ARG A 57 -5.33 -14.93 0.74
N LEU A 58 -5.83 -14.25 1.78
CA LEU A 58 -5.89 -12.79 1.83
C LEU A 58 -4.60 -12.21 2.39
N LEU A 59 -4.10 -12.78 3.49
CA LEU A 59 -2.88 -12.34 4.16
C LEU A 59 -2.30 -13.46 5.04
N SER A 60 -1.03 -13.32 5.40
CA SER A 60 -0.37 -14.04 6.49
C SER A 60 0.31 -13.05 7.41
N GLY A 61 0.27 -13.30 8.72
CA GLY A 61 0.76 -12.34 9.69
C GLY A 61 0.86 -12.87 11.11
N ALA A 62 1.41 -12.03 11.99
CA ALA A 62 1.51 -12.30 13.42
C ALA A 62 0.48 -11.46 14.19
N PRO A 63 -0.08 -11.99 15.28
CA PRO A 63 -0.89 -11.20 16.19
C PRO A 63 -0.01 -10.20 16.96
N LEU A 64 -0.56 -9.02 17.19
CA LEU A 64 0.06 -7.95 17.97
C LEU A 64 -0.70 -7.71 19.28
N LYS A 65 -1.98 -8.08 19.33
CA LYS A 65 -2.85 -7.86 20.48
C LYS A 65 -3.85 -9.00 20.62
N ILE A 66 -4.05 -9.44 21.86
CA ILE A 66 -5.08 -10.40 22.25
C ILE A 66 -5.91 -9.75 23.36
N VAL A 67 -7.23 -9.72 23.19
CA VAL A 67 -8.17 -9.26 24.22
C VAL A 67 -9.12 -10.39 24.55
N GLU A 68 -9.15 -10.81 25.80
CA GLU A 68 -10.14 -11.77 26.30
C GLU A 68 -11.29 -11.02 26.99
N ARG A 69 -12.53 -11.41 26.68
CA ARG A 69 -13.73 -10.90 27.32
C ARG A 69 -14.57 -12.08 27.79
N ALA A 70 -14.88 -12.11 29.08
CA ALA A 70 -15.75 -13.14 29.66
C ALA A 70 -17.00 -12.49 30.25
N SER A 71 -18.18 -12.94 29.83
CA SER A 71 -19.46 -12.46 30.35
C SER A 71 -20.51 -13.57 30.27
N GLY A 72 -21.31 -13.75 31.33
CA GLY A 72 -22.42 -14.71 31.33
C GLY A 72 -22.02 -16.17 31.07
N GLY A 73 -20.77 -16.56 31.35
CA GLY A 73 -20.25 -17.92 31.08
C GLY A 73 -19.72 -18.14 29.66
N VAL A 74 -19.78 -17.12 28.79
CA VAL A 74 -19.17 -17.12 27.45
C VAL A 74 -17.82 -16.40 27.53
N VAL A 75 -16.80 -16.97 26.88
CA VAL A 75 -15.48 -16.35 26.73
C VAL A 75 -15.25 -16.08 25.25
N GLU A 76 -15.05 -14.82 24.91
CA GLU A 76 -14.67 -14.37 23.58
C GLU A 76 -13.24 -13.86 23.60
N SER A 77 -12.51 -14.09 22.51
CA SER A 77 -11.17 -13.56 22.33
C SER A 77 -11.04 -12.83 21.01
N GLU A 78 -10.52 -11.62 21.06
CA GLU A 78 -10.25 -10.77 19.90
C GLU A 78 -8.75 -10.79 19.63
N LEU A 79 -8.37 -11.17 18.41
CA LEU A 79 -7.01 -11.26 17.93
C LEU A 79 -6.77 -10.19 16.86
N THR A 80 -5.94 -9.19 17.15
CA THR A 80 -5.55 -8.16 16.18
C THR A 80 -4.10 -8.32 15.78
N GLY A 81 -3.79 -8.12 14.49
CA GLY A 81 -2.41 -8.19 14.01
C GLY A 81 -2.20 -7.58 12.63
N GLU A 82 -0.98 -7.76 12.15
CA GLU A 82 -0.47 -7.19 10.90
C GLU A 82 0.09 -8.30 10.00
N SER A 83 0.03 -8.08 8.68
CA SER A 83 0.65 -8.94 7.67
C SER A 83 2.19 -8.91 7.71
N ASP A 84 2.80 -9.88 7.03
CA ASP A 84 4.26 -10.01 6.92
C ASP A 84 4.96 -8.84 6.23
N MET A 85 4.22 -7.98 5.54
CA MET A 85 4.71 -6.68 5.07
C MET A 85 5.25 -5.80 6.21
N THR A 86 4.83 -6.05 7.46
CA THR A 86 5.37 -5.37 8.65
C THR A 86 6.89 -5.55 8.81
N TRP A 87 7.47 -6.63 8.25
CA TRP A 87 8.92 -6.80 8.24
C TRP A 87 9.66 -5.71 7.47
N LEU A 88 9.03 -5.16 6.42
CA LEU A 88 9.57 -4.02 5.66
C LEU A 88 9.34 -2.71 6.40
N LYS A 89 8.20 -2.57 7.09
CA LYS A 89 7.85 -1.40 7.91
C LYS A 89 8.83 -1.22 9.07
N ASP A 90 9.17 -2.32 9.74
CA ASP A 90 10.02 -2.33 10.94
C ASP A 90 11.53 -2.33 10.62
N MET A 91 11.90 -2.35 9.33
CA MET A 91 13.28 -2.29 8.88
C MET A 91 13.56 -0.95 8.22
N ILE A 92 14.77 -0.44 8.39
CA ILE A 92 15.25 0.75 7.69
C ILE A 92 16.29 0.39 6.63
N THR A 93 16.40 1.23 5.59
CA THR A 93 17.45 1.13 4.59
C THR A 93 18.80 1.50 5.19
N LEU A 94 19.78 0.62 5.05
CA LEU A 94 21.16 0.90 5.42
C LEU A 94 21.97 1.30 4.18
N PRO A 95 22.78 2.37 4.21
CA PRO A 95 23.64 2.73 3.08
C PRO A 95 24.53 1.59 2.58
N THR A 96 25.10 0.84 3.53
CA THR A 96 25.89 -0.37 3.29
C THR A 96 25.25 -1.54 4.05
N PRO A 97 24.24 -2.23 3.48
CA PRO A 97 23.47 -3.28 4.16
C PRO A 97 24.31 -4.48 4.63
N SER A 98 25.47 -4.71 4.00
CA SER A 98 26.40 -5.77 4.40
C SER A 98 27.18 -5.48 5.70
N ARG A 99 27.09 -4.25 6.25
CA ARG A 99 27.78 -3.84 7.48
C ARG A 99 26.83 -3.73 8.68
N ALA A 100 27.43 -3.73 9.88
CA ALA A 100 26.74 -3.40 11.11
C ALA A 100 26.03 -2.04 11.02
N ALA A 101 24.85 -1.93 11.63
CA ALA A 101 24.05 -0.71 11.59
C ALA A 101 24.79 0.49 12.20
N ASP A 102 25.74 0.25 13.12
CA ASP A 102 26.62 1.26 13.70
C ASP A 102 27.94 1.48 12.90
N LYS A 103 28.10 0.84 11.73
CA LYS A 103 29.30 0.89 10.87
C LYS A 103 28.99 1.28 9.42
N GLN A 104 28.10 2.26 9.24
CA GLN A 104 27.60 2.73 7.93
C GLN A 104 28.46 3.86 7.31
N GLY A 105 29.76 3.86 7.57
CA GLY A 105 30.68 4.92 7.11
C GLY A 105 31.30 4.71 5.73
N ALA A 106 30.98 3.62 5.03
CA ALA A 106 31.55 3.35 3.69
C ALA A 106 30.80 4.10 2.59
N ASP A 107 29.47 3.98 2.59
CA ASP A 107 28.62 4.60 1.58
C ASP A 107 27.73 5.66 2.23
N ALA A 108 27.52 6.77 1.51
CA ALA A 108 26.55 7.78 1.93
C ALA A 108 25.10 7.32 1.70
N TYR A 109 24.85 6.47 0.70
CA TYR A 109 23.50 6.02 0.39
C TYR A 109 23.50 4.62 -0.19
N TRP A 110 22.37 3.93 -0.01
CA TRP A 110 22.07 2.76 -0.82
C TRP A 110 21.45 3.26 -2.12
N ASN A 111 22.20 3.18 -3.21
CA ASN A 111 21.77 3.63 -4.52
C ASN A 111 21.86 2.54 -5.58
N ARG A 112 20.87 2.52 -6.46
CA ARG A 112 20.75 1.57 -7.56
C ARG A 112 19.96 2.20 -8.71
N LYS A 113 20.21 1.72 -9.93
CA LYS A 113 19.41 2.00 -11.12
C LYS A 113 19.04 0.67 -11.78
N GLY A 114 17.87 0.64 -12.42
CA GLY A 114 17.36 -0.54 -13.11
C GLY A 114 15.85 -0.60 -13.03
N SER A 115 15.29 -1.74 -13.42
CA SER A 115 13.84 -1.91 -13.42
C SER A 115 13.25 -1.88 -12.00
N ALA A 116 12.07 -1.29 -11.83
CA ALA A 116 11.44 -1.10 -10.53
C ALA A 116 11.32 -2.40 -9.72
N GLY A 117 10.93 -3.50 -10.36
CA GLY A 117 10.89 -4.81 -9.69
C GLY A 117 12.24 -5.33 -9.25
N ALA A 118 13.29 -5.12 -10.07
CA ALA A 118 14.65 -5.49 -9.67
C ALA A 118 15.13 -4.63 -8.49
N LEU A 119 14.81 -3.34 -8.48
CA LEU A 119 15.12 -2.44 -7.37
C LEU A 119 14.40 -2.89 -6.08
N ILE A 120 13.10 -3.21 -6.15
CA ILE A 120 12.30 -3.71 -5.01
C ILE A 120 12.89 -5.02 -4.49
N ARG A 121 13.16 -5.98 -5.38
CA ARG A 121 13.78 -7.26 -5.01
C ARG A 121 15.09 -7.04 -4.27
N ASP A 122 16.01 -6.28 -4.88
CA ASP A 122 17.35 -6.09 -4.35
C ASP A 122 17.30 -5.36 -3.00
N LEU A 123 16.41 -4.37 -2.86
CA LEU A 123 16.21 -3.63 -1.61
C LEU A 123 15.71 -4.56 -0.49
N VAL A 124 14.71 -5.40 -0.78
CA VAL A 124 14.16 -6.35 0.19
C VAL A 124 15.19 -7.44 0.54
N ASP A 125 15.87 -7.99 -0.45
CA ASP A 125 16.84 -9.09 -0.27
C ASP A 125 17.98 -8.72 0.66
N VAL A 126 18.57 -7.53 0.49
CA VAL A 126 19.73 -7.08 1.28
C VAL A 126 19.37 -6.56 2.68
N ASN A 127 18.13 -6.13 2.92
CA ASN A 127 17.72 -5.57 4.22
C ASN A 127 17.00 -6.60 5.10
N VAL A 128 16.10 -7.42 4.56
CA VAL A 128 15.31 -8.40 5.34
C VAL A 128 15.31 -9.82 4.77
N GLY A 129 15.68 -9.98 3.50
CA GLY A 129 15.63 -11.25 2.78
C GLY A 129 16.86 -12.15 2.98
N PRO A 130 17.04 -13.15 2.11
CA PRO A 130 18.13 -14.13 2.21
C PRO A 130 19.54 -13.53 2.32
N SER A 131 19.82 -12.46 1.57
CA SER A 131 21.12 -11.79 1.57
C SER A 131 21.33 -10.81 2.74
N ALA A 132 20.29 -10.57 3.55
CA ALA A 132 20.40 -9.72 4.73
C ALA A 132 21.35 -10.30 5.77
N ARG A 133 21.88 -9.41 6.63
CA ARG A 133 22.68 -9.79 7.79
C ARG A 133 21.85 -10.66 8.73
N SER A 134 22.51 -11.61 9.40
CA SER A 134 21.85 -12.67 10.18
C SER A 134 20.86 -12.15 11.22
N GLU A 135 21.13 -11.00 11.82
CA GLU A 135 20.28 -10.37 12.84
C GLU A 135 19.00 -9.73 12.27
N TYR A 136 18.95 -9.44 10.97
CA TYR A 136 17.79 -8.81 10.30
C TYR A 136 17.07 -9.77 9.35
N ARG A 137 17.68 -10.92 9.05
CA ARG A 137 17.13 -11.92 8.15
C ARG A 137 15.81 -12.46 8.69
N ARG A 138 14.77 -12.35 7.87
CA ARG A 138 13.44 -12.94 8.12
C ARG A 138 13.32 -14.29 7.40
N PRO A 139 12.35 -15.15 7.77
CA PRO A 139 12.04 -16.36 7.02
C PRO A 139 11.31 -16.02 5.70
N LEU A 140 11.97 -15.21 4.88
CA LEU A 140 11.50 -14.67 3.62
C LEU A 140 12.36 -15.23 2.48
N VAL A 141 11.74 -15.55 1.35
CA VAL A 141 12.42 -15.78 0.08
C VAL A 141 11.89 -14.82 -0.97
N ILE A 142 12.72 -14.53 -1.97
CA ILE A 142 12.29 -13.78 -3.14
C ILE A 142 11.59 -14.75 -4.09
N GLY A 143 10.33 -14.50 -4.39
CA GLY A 143 9.55 -15.26 -5.37
C GLY A 143 9.54 -14.57 -6.73
N ASP A 144 8.38 -14.61 -7.37
CA ASP A 144 8.18 -14.02 -8.69
C ASP A 144 8.15 -12.50 -8.61
N VAL A 145 9.02 -11.86 -9.40
CA VAL A 145 9.18 -10.42 -9.47
C VAL A 145 9.12 -9.98 -10.92
N VAL A 146 8.05 -9.26 -11.29
CA VAL A 146 7.96 -8.63 -12.60
C VAL A 146 8.91 -7.44 -12.71
N THR A 147 9.45 -7.18 -13.89
CA THR A 147 10.54 -6.21 -14.12
C THR A 147 10.09 -4.76 -13.88
N GLY A 148 8.92 -4.37 -14.43
CA GLY A 148 8.44 -2.98 -14.41
C GLY A 148 9.30 -2.00 -15.24
N PRO A 149 8.91 -0.72 -15.34
CA PRO A 149 9.72 0.33 -15.95
C PRO A 149 11.03 0.59 -15.19
N ASP A 150 12.01 1.18 -15.87
CA ASP A 150 13.28 1.59 -15.26
C ASP A 150 13.10 2.78 -14.31
N GLY A 151 13.89 2.77 -13.24
CA GLY A 151 13.94 3.81 -12.24
C GLY A 151 15.28 3.85 -11.52
N SER A 152 15.32 4.65 -10.46
CA SER A 152 16.47 4.76 -9.57
C SER A 152 16.00 4.98 -8.15
N ILE A 153 16.80 4.51 -7.21
CA ILE A 153 16.57 4.70 -5.78
C ILE A 153 17.85 5.23 -5.15
N ASN A 154 17.66 6.13 -4.19
CA ASN A 154 18.71 6.72 -3.38
C ASN A 154 18.21 6.82 -1.93
N SER A 155 18.42 5.76 -1.15
CA SER A 155 17.84 5.64 0.19
C SER A 155 18.88 5.62 1.30
N ARG A 156 18.54 6.22 2.44
CA ARG A 156 19.37 6.27 3.64
C ARG A 156 18.50 6.37 4.89
N PHE A 157 18.54 5.35 5.74
CA PHE A 157 17.89 5.29 7.04
C PHE A 157 16.38 5.58 7.01
N LYS A 158 15.72 5.27 5.90
CA LYS A 158 14.27 5.37 5.73
C LYS A 158 13.63 3.99 5.91
N PRO A 159 12.37 3.88 6.33
CA PRO A 159 11.68 2.60 6.34
C PRO A 159 11.78 1.92 4.97
N VAL A 160 12.08 0.62 4.94
CA VAL A 160 12.18 -0.15 3.69
C VAL A 160 10.84 -0.16 2.99
N LEU A 161 9.74 -0.24 3.74
CA LEU A 161 8.39 -0.23 3.18
C LEU A 161 8.10 1.04 2.38
N ASP A 162 8.43 2.22 2.90
CA ASP A 162 8.13 3.50 2.22
C ASP A 162 8.84 3.60 0.86
N GLU A 163 10.07 3.09 0.77
CA GLU A 163 10.84 3.05 -0.48
C GLU A 163 10.28 1.99 -1.46
N VAL A 164 9.82 0.85 -0.95
CA VAL A 164 9.15 -0.19 -1.76
C VAL A 164 7.82 0.34 -2.29
N GLU A 165 7.01 0.98 -1.45
CA GLU A 165 5.75 1.63 -1.83
C GLU A 165 6.00 2.65 -2.94
N THR A 166 6.97 3.53 -2.73
CA THR A 166 7.40 4.54 -3.70
C THR A 166 7.71 3.96 -5.07
N LEU A 167 8.58 2.94 -5.11
CA LEU A 167 8.99 2.29 -6.35
C LEU A 167 7.81 1.56 -7.00
N ALA A 168 6.98 0.88 -6.22
CA ALA A 168 5.87 0.09 -6.72
C ALA A 168 4.74 0.97 -7.27
N GLU A 169 4.37 2.04 -6.57
CA GLU A 169 3.34 3.00 -7.01
C GLU A 169 3.76 3.68 -8.31
N THR A 170 4.99 4.20 -8.36
CA THR A 170 5.55 4.86 -9.56
C THR A 170 5.57 3.92 -10.78
N ALA A 171 5.75 2.63 -10.54
CA ALA A 171 5.88 1.61 -11.56
C ALA A 171 4.57 0.88 -11.90
N GLY A 172 3.45 1.21 -11.24
CA GLY A 172 2.17 0.50 -11.40
C GLY A 172 2.19 -0.95 -10.90
N LEU A 173 3.10 -1.29 -9.99
CA LEU A 173 3.27 -2.63 -9.43
C LEU A 173 2.49 -2.82 -8.13
N THR A 174 2.26 -4.09 -7.78
CA THR A 174 1.70 -4.53 -6.51
C THR A 174 2.72 -5.47 -5.84
N VAL A 175 3.11 -5.13 -4.63
CA VAL A 175 4.05 -5.87 -3.78
C VAL A 175 3.29 -6.49 -2.63
N ASP A 176 3.58 -7.75 -2.33
CA ASP A 176 3.01 -8.46 -1.19
C ASP A 176 4.03 -9.48 -0.64
N ILE A 177 3.89 -9.81 0.64
CA ILE A 177 4.65 -10.88 1.31
C ILE A 177 3.66 -11.88 1.87
N VAL A 178 3.72 -13.10 1.34
CA VAL A 178 2.72 -14.12 1.61
C VAL A 178 3.32 -15.46 1.99
N GLN A 179 2.80 -16.08 3.03
CA GLN A 179 3.26 -17.38 3.53
C GLN A 179 3.02 -18.50 2.50
N ASP A 180 4.07 -19.17 2.06
CA ASP A 180 3.99 -20.41 1.29
C ASP A 180 4.07 -21.64 2.22
N ASP A 181 2.99 -22.43 2.22
CA ASP A 181 2.82 -23.60 3.08
C ASP A 181 3.75 -24.77 2.69
N VAL A 182 4.21 -24.82 1.44
CA VAL A 182 5.10 -25.88 0.93
C VAL A 182 6.55 -25.54 1.26
N LEU A 183 6.97 -24.31 1.00
CA LEU A 183 8.31 -23.81 1.29
C LEU A 183 8.54 -23.55 2.78
N LYS A 184 7.47 -23.47 3.57
CA LYS A 184 7.50 -23.13 5.01
C LYS A 184 8.23 -21.81 5.26
N LYS A 185 7.96 -20.83 4.40
CA LYS A 185 8.54 -19.48 4.41
C LYS A 185 7.53 -18.50 3.86
N SER A 186 7.69 -17.22 4.15
CA SER A 186 6.98 -16.19 3.39
C SER A 186 7.73 -15.88 2.10
N VAL A 187 7.01 -15.48 1.08
CA VAL A 187 7.51 -15.23 -0.28
C VAL A 187 7.17 -13.81 -0.65
N LEU A 188 8.18 -13.03 -1.05
CA LEU A 188 7.97 -11.73 -1.69
C LEU A 188 7.46 -11.98 -3.11
N THR A 189 6.34 -11.35 -3.45
CA THR A 189 5.80 -11.33 -4.81
C THR A 189 5.66 -9.90 -5.28
N VAL A 190 6.06 -9.64 -6.52
CA VAL A 190 5.83 -8.36 -7.21
C VAL A 190 5.11 -8.65 -8.51
N THR A 191 3.88 -8.15 -8.62
CA THR A 191 2.98 -8.38 -9.76
C THR A 191 2.56 -7.07 -10.39
N GLU A 192 2.17 -7.10 -11.66
CA GLU A 192 1.58 -5.94 -12.35
C GLU A 192 0.06 -5.91 -12.13
N GLY A 193 -0.51 -4.71 -11.96
CA GLY A 193 -1.95 -4.52 -11.95
C GLY A 193 -2.57 -4.84 -13.31
N ARG A 194 -3.73 -5.52 -13.33
CA ARG A 194 -4.40 -5.85 -14.60
C ARG A 194 -5.42 -4.78 -14.94
N ASP A 195 -5.48 -4.41 -16.22
CA ASP A 195 -6.54 -3.52 -16.71
C ASP A 195 -7.85 -4.29 -16.89
N PHE A 196 -8.75 -4.12 -15.93
CA PHE A 196 -10.11 -4.64 -15.98
C PHE A 196 -11.17 -3.54 -16.16
N ALA A 197 -10.79 -2.33 -16.58
CA ALA A 197 -11.69 -1.19 -16.67
C ALA A 197 -12.96 -1.49 -17.48
N ARG A 198 -12.85 -2.30 -18.54
CA ARG A 198 -14.00 -2.69 -19.38
C ARG A 198 -14.82 -3.85 -18.82
N ARG A 199 -14.18 -4.76 -18.09
CA ARG A 199 -14.77 -6.02 -17.60
C ARG A 199 -15.42 -5.84 -16.23
N ILE A 200 -14.76 -5.13 -15.33
CA ILE A 200 -15.22 -4.86 -13.97
C ILE A 200 -15.73 -3.43 -13.93
N ARG A 201 -17.04 -3.30 -14.14
CA ARG A 201 -17.77 -2.05 -14.03
C ARG A 201 -18.68 -2.13 -12.82
N LEU A 202 -18.37 -1.40 -11.76
CA LEU A 202 -19.17 -1.33 -10.54
C LEU A 202 -20.16 -0.18 -10.69
N THR A 203 -21.46 -0.48 -10.64
CA THR A 203 -22.52 0.54 -10.73
C THR A 203 -23.62 0.23 -9.71
N HIS A 204 -24.43 1.24 -9.37
CA HIS A 204 -25.67 1.00 -8.60
C HIS A 204 -26.65 0.13 -9.40
N GLU A 205 -26.77 0.38 -10.71
CA GLU A 205 -27.72 -0.30 -11.60
C GLU A 205 -27.47 -1.81 -11.74
N ASN A 206 -26.20 -2.24 -11.71
CA ASN A 206 -25.85 -3.66 -11.77
C ASN A 206 -25.73 -4.32 -10.40
N GLY A 207 -26.07 -3.59 -9.34
CA GLY A 207 -25.99 -4.04 -7.95
C GLY A 207 -24.57 -4.17 -7.41
N GLY A 208 -23.54 -3.77 -8.16
CA GLY A 208 -22.14 -3.87 -7.74
C GLY A 208 -21.74 -2.84 -6.68
N ILE A 209 -22.53 -1.78 -6.50
CA ILE A 209 -22.35 -0.76 -5.46
C ILE A 209 -23.59 -0.73 -4.58
N GLU A 210 -23.41 -0.83 -3.27
CA GLU A 210 -24.45 -0.63 -2.26
C GLU A 210 -24.50 0.85 -1.85
N SER A 211 -23.35 1.41 -1.50
CA SER A 211 -23.20 2.81 -1.11
C SER A 211 -21.87 3.36 -1.62
N HIS A 212 -21.78 4.67 -1.77
CA HIS A 212 -20.54 5.33 -2.18
C HIS A 212 -20.38 6.68 -1.49
N GLU A 213 -19.14 7.06 -1.27
CA GLU A 213 -18.70 8.38 -0.87
C GLU A 213 -17.67 8.85 -1.88
N PHE A 214 -17.88 10.05 -2.42
CA PHE A 214 -16.94 10.70 -3.33
C PHE A 214 -16.37 11.93 -2.65
N THR A 215 -15.05 11.93 -2.49
CA THR A 215 -14.32 13.04 -1.87
C THR A 215 -13.43 13.68 -2.93
N LEU A 216 -13.52 15.01 -3.03
CA LEU A 216 -12.64 15.82 -3.85
C LEU A 216 -11.93 16.81 -2.94
N GLU A 217 -10.60 16.73 -2.88
CA GLU A 217 -9.75 17.57 -2.03
C GLU A 217 -9.01 18.60 -2.87
N ALA A 218 -8.94 19.82 -2.34
CA ALA A 218 -8.20 20.90 -2.95
C ALA A 218 -6.68 20.60 -3.01
N PRO A 219 -5.95 21.13 -4.01
CA PRO A 219 -4.50 20.96 -4.06
C PRO A 219 -3.83 21.69 -2.88
N THR A 220 -2.86 21.08 -2.22
CA THR A 220 -2.06 21.75 -1.18
C THR A 220 -1.04 22.71 -1.80
N VAL A 221 -0.48 22.36 -2.97
CA VAL A 221 0.49 23.18 -3.69
C VAL A 221 0.10 23.38 -5.17
N THR A 222 0.19 24.61 -5.64
CA THR A 222 -0.07 24.94 -7.07
C THR A 222 1.17 25.38 -7.82
N SER A 223 2.23 25.78 -7.10
CA SER A 223 3.51 26.19 -7.65
C SER A 223 4.59 25.96 -6.61
N VAL A 224 5.78 25.58 -7.05
CA VAL A 224 6.93 25.31 -6.18
C VAL A 224 8.10 26.16 -6.64
N LEU A 225 8.66 26.96 -5.73
CA LEU A 225 9.92 27.65 -5.92
C LEU A 225 11.03 26.79 -5.31
N VAL A 226 11.79 26.11 -6.17
CA VAL A 226 12.95 25.30 -5.78
C VAL A 226 14.20 26.18 -5.81
N ALA A 227 14.97 26.15 -4.73
CA ALA A 227 16.17 26.96 -4.59
C ALA A 227 17.41 26.07 -4.45
N GLY A 228 18.27 26.07 -5.47
CA GLY A 228 19.51 25.30 -5.55
C GLY A 228 20.67 25.90 -4.77
N GLN A 229 21.89 25.61 -5.21
CA GLN A 229 23.13 26.17 -4.65
C GLN A 229 23.24 27.70 -4.86
N GLY A 230 24.20 28.30 -4.14
CA GLY A 230 24.45 29.74 -4.12
C GLY A 230 23.79 30.48 -2.96
N GLU A 231 24.17 31.76 -2.81
CA GLU A 231 23.65 32.66 -1.78
C GLU A 231 23.28 34.01 -2.39
N GLY A 232 22.25 34.65 -1.83
CA GLY A 232 21.79 35.96 -2.28
C GLY A 232 21.43 35.97 -3.77
N ALA A 233 22.08 36.85 -4.53
CA ALA A 233 21.85 37.02 -5.97
C ALA A 233 22.39 35.87 -6.82
N GLU A 234 23.37 35.10 -6.31
CA GLU A 234 23.97 33.95 -6.99
C GLU A 234 23.17 32.66 -6.74
N ARG A 235 22.05 32.73 -6.00
CA ARG A 235 21.25 31.56 -5.69
C ARG A 235 20.39 31.16 -6.88
N THR A 236 20.54 29.92 -7.35
CA THR A 236 19.70 29.35 -8.41
C THR A 236 18.27 29.20 -7.90
N LEU A 237 17.32 29.88 -8.53
CA LEU A 237 15.89 29.82 -8.20
C LEU A 237 15.10 29.33 -9.42
N LYS A 238 14.31 28.28 -9.22
CA LYS A 238 13.49 27.68 -10.27
C LYS A 238 12.04 27.59 -9.84
N LEU A 239 11.16 28.26 -10.58
CA LEU A 239 9.73 28.24 -10.31
C LEU A 239 9.05 27.22 -11.23
N THR A 240 8.46 26.20 -10.64
CA THR A 240 7.63 25.22 -11.35
C THR A 240 6.16 25.52 -11.04
N HIS A 241 5.31 25.46 -12.07
CA HIS A 241 3.87 25.61 -11.92
C HIS A 241 3.17 24.27 -12.11
N GLY A 242 2.22 23.98 -11.22
CA GLY A 242 1.31 22.86 -11.39
C GLY A 242 0.17 23.19 -12.35
N ASN A 243 -0.69 22.19 -12.57
CA ASN A 243 -1.88 22.37 -13.39
C ASN A 243 -2.79 23.49 -12.83
N GLU A 244 -3.54 24.15 -13.71
CA GLU A 244 -4.62 25.04 -13.29
C GLU A 244 -5.59 24.28 -12.39
N ASN A 245 -5.78 24.77 -11.16
CA ASN A 245 -6.72 24.18 -10.24
C ASN A 245 -8.13 24.70 -10.48
N SER A 246 -9.11 23.82 -10.28
CA SER A 246 -10.52 24.18 -10.37
C SER A 246 -11.02 24.96 -9.14
N TRP A 247 -10.18 25.04 -8.10
CA TRP A 247 -10.50 25.60 -6.79
C TRP A 247 -10.27 27.11 -6.67
N GLY A 248 -9.69 27.75 -7.70
CA GLY A 248 -9.64 29.21 -7.81
C GLY A 248 -8.61 29.90 -6.90
N PHE A 249 -7.66 29.18 -6.32
CA PHE A 249 -6.59 29.77 -5.50
C PHE A 249 -5.20 29.41 -6.02
N ARG A 250 -4.18 30.13 -5.58
CA ARG A 250 -2.77 29.83 -5.87
C ARG A 250 -2.01 29.74 -4.57
N SER A 251 -1.27 28.65 -4.39
CA SER A 251 -0.29 28.46 -3.31
C SER A 251 1.11 28.29 -3.91
N LEU A 252 2.09 28.91 -3.26
CA LEU A 252 3.51 28.80 -3.60
C LEU A 252 4.25 28.15 -2.43
N GLN A 253 4.85 26.99 -2.67
CA GLN A 253 5.70 26.31 -1.69
C GLN A 253 7.17 26.57 -2.01
N PHE A 254 7.97 26.82 -0.97
CA PHE A 254 9.42 26.91 -1.10
C PHE A 254 10.07 25.56 -0.80
N GLN A 255 10.99 25.14 -1.65
CA GLN A 255 11.77 23.91 -1.46
C GLN A 255 13.26 24.24 -1.56
N ASP A 256 14.00 23.97 -0.49
CA ASP A 256 15.45 24.17 -0.47
C ASP A 256 16.16 22.90 -0.96
N ARG A 257 16.93 23.02 -2.04
CA ARG A 257 17.76 21.97 -2.65
C ARG A 257 19.22 22.41 -2.79
N ARG A 258 19.78 22.99 -1.72
CA ARG A 258 21.21 23.33 -1.60
C ARG A 258 22.20 22.18 -1.86
N ASP A 259 21.71 20.95 -1.89
CA ASP A 259 22.48 19.75 -2.18
C ASP A 259 22.85 19.60 -3.66
N THR A 260 22.18 20.32 -4.57
CA THR A 260 22.41 20.22 -6.02
C THR A 260 22.33 21.59 -6.72
N ASP A 261 23.04 21.71 -7.84
CA ASP A 261 22.94 22.84 -8.78
C ASP A 261 22.55 22.34 -10.19
N ASP A 262 22.19 21.06 -10.32
CA ASP A 262 21.71 20.49 -11.57
C ASP A 262 20.27 20.94 -11.82
N GLU A 263 20.08 21.74 -12.87
CA GLU A 263 18.77 22.27 -13.26
C GLU A 263 17.71 21.19 -13.49
N ALA A 264 18.10 19.99 -13.94
CA ALA A 264 17.17 18.90 -14.17
C ALA A 264 16.73 18.24 -12.85
N GLU A 265 17.60 18.18 -11.85
CA GLU A 265 17.24 17.69 -10.51
C GLU A 265 16.33 18.68 -9.78
N LEU A 266 16.56 19.99 -9.95
CA LEU A 266 15.68 21.02 -9.42
C LEU A 266 14.29 20.98 -10.05
N ASP A 267 14.19 20.75 -11.37
CA ASP A 267 12.92 20.58 -12.08
C ASP A 267 12.16 19.33 -11.62
N ALA A 268 12.87 18.21 -11.49
CA ALA A 268 12.28 16.95 -11.02
C ALA A 268 11.70 17.14 -9.61
N ALA A 269 12.47 17.74 -8.69
CA ALA A 269 12.02 18.01 -7.32
C ALA A 269 10.77 18.91 -7.26
N GLY A 270 10.72 19.96 -8.09
CA GLY A 270 9.55 20.83 -8.22
C GLY A 270 8.33 20.10 -8.76
N THR A 271 8.53 19.27 -9.77
CA THR A 271 7.46 18.45 -10.39
C THR A 271 6.92 17.42 -9.41
N ASP A 272 7.78 16.75 -8.66
CA ASP A 272 7.40 15.74 -7.68
C ASP A 272 6.53 16.40 -6.59
N THR A 273 7.00 17.50 -6.00
CA THR A 273 6.27 18.25 -4.96
C THR A 273 4.89 18.73 -5.45
N ILE A 274 4.82 19.26 -6.69
CA ILE A 274 3.54 19.63 -7.31
C ILE A 274 2.61 18.43 -7.42
N THR A 275 3.12 17.29 -7.86
CA THR A 275 2.29 16.11 -8.12
C THR A 275 1.77 15.51 -6.81
N GLU A 276 2.57 15.56 -5.74
CA GLU A 276 2.16 15.20 -4.38
C GLU A 276 1.03 16.06 -3.82
N GLY A 277 1.09 17.36 -4.09
CA GLY A 277 0.09 18.32 -3.60
C GLY A 277 -0.99 18.71 -4.61
N GLN A 278 -1.17 17.95 -5.70
CA GLN A 278 -2.30 18.14 -6.61
C GLN A 278 -3.63 17.78 -5.94
N GLU A 279 -4.76 18.19 -6.54
CA GLU A 279 -6.09 17.77 -6.05
C GLU A 279 -6.20 16.24 -6.07
N LYS A 280 -6.86 15.72 -5.04
CA LYS A 280 -7.08 14.28 -4.88
C LYS A 280 -8.57 14.01 -5.03
N ALA A 281 -8.91 12.98 -5.80
CA ALA A 281 -10.28 12.49 -5.90
C ALA A 281 -10.30 11.03 -5.45
N THR A 282 -11.09 10.73 -4.43
CA THR A 282 -11.15 9.41 -3.80
C THR A 282 -12.58 8.91 -3.83
N VAL A 283 -12.75 7.63 -4.15
CA VAL A 283 -14.06 6.96 -4.05
C VAL A 283 -13.97 5.84 -3.02
N ASN A 284 -14.74 5.98 -1.95
CA ASN A 284 -15.00 4.88 -1.03
C ASN A 284 -16.32 4.22 -1.44
N LEU A 285 -16.31 2.90 -1.59
CA LEU A 285 -17.43 2.13 -2.09
C LEU A 285 -17.72 0.99 -1.13
N GLN A 286 -18.98 0.81 -0.75
CA GLN A 286 -19.43 -0.49 -0.25
C GLN A 286 -19.91 -1.28 -1.46
N VAL A 287 -19.28 -2.42 -1.72
CA VAL A 287 -19.60 -3.26 -2.88
C VAL A 287 -20.33 -4.51 -2.44
N ASN A 288 -21.30 -4.91 -3.23
CA ASN A 288 -21.95 -6.20 -3.04
C ASN A 288 -21.23 -7.26 -3.82
N ASP A 289 -21.05 -8.43 -3.20
CA ASP A 289 -20.69 -9.63 -3.93
C ASP A 289 -21.83 -10.04 -4.85
N THR A 290 -21.63 -9.89 -6.15
CA THR A 290 -22.58 -10.43 -7.14
C THR A 290 -22.08 -11.77 -7.67
N PRO A 291 -22.96 -12.62 -8.24
CA PRO A 291 -22.50 -13.83 -8.93
C PRO A 291 -21.47 -13.56 -10.03
N ARG A 292 -21.48 -12.36 -10.64
CA ARG A 292 -20.63 -11.98 -11.78
C ARG A 292 -19.34 -11.25 -11.39
N ILE A 293 -19.36 -10.49 -10.30
CA ILE A 293 -18.25 -9.63 -9.86
C ILE A 293 -18.11 -9.77 -8.35
N ARG A 294 -16.94 -10.24 -7.94
CA ARG A 294 -16.57 -10.45 -6.53
C ARG A 294 -15.10 -10.12 -6.31
N PHE A 295 -14.81 -9.31 -5.29
CA PHE A 295 -13.44 -9.03 -4.86
C PHE A 295 -12.77 -10.32 -4.33
N GLY A 296 -11.50 -10.55 -4.66
CA GLY A 296 -10.78 -11.78 -4.32
C GLY A 296 -10.86 -12.85 -5.42
N ARG A 297 -12.00 -12.95 -6.12
CA ARG A 297 -12.18 -13.90 -7.22
C ARG A 297 -11.89 -13.27 -8.58
N ASP A 298 -12.58 -12.18 -8.90
CA ASP A 298 -12.58 -11.59 -10.24
C ASP A 298 -11.56 -10.46 -10.41
N PHE A 299 -11.27 -9.73 -9.34
CA PHE A 299 -10.29 -8.66 -9.29
C PHE A 299 -9.67 -8.55 -7.88
N TRP A 300 -8.53 -7.87 -7.79
CA TRP A 300 -7.72 -7.74 -6.59
C TRP A 300 -7.13 -6.32 -6.46
N LEU A 301 -6.38 -6.08 -5.38
CA LEU A 301 -5.61 -4.86 -5.19
C LEU A 301 -4.65 -4.62 -6.37
N GLY A 302 -4.61 -3.39 -6.83
CA GLY A 302 -3.81 -2.94 -7.98
C GLY A 302 -4.44 -3.17 -9.35
N ASP A 303 -5.52 -3.94 -9.47
CA ASP A 303 -6.27 -4.03 -10.73
C ASP A 303 -7.00 -2.71 -11.00
N THR A 304 -7.04 -2.28 -12.28
CA THR A 304 -7.81 -1.11 -12.72
C THR A 304 -9.27 -1.51 -12.96
N VAL A 305 -10.20 -0.81 -12.34
CA VAL A 305 -11.66 -1.04 -12.47
C VAL A 305 -12.37 0.24 -12.85
N THR A 306 -13.61 0.13 -13.34
CA THR A 306 -14.46 1.29 -13.59
C THR A 306 -15.59 1.35 -12.58
N VAL A 307 -15.79 2.51 -11.99
CA VAL A 307 -16.83 2.82 -11.01
C VAL A 307 -17.74 3.87 -11.63
N GLN A 308 -19.05 3.64 -11.64
CA GLN A 308 -20.03 4.62 -12.05
C GLN A 308 -20.93 4.96 -10.87
N LEU A 309 -20.85 6.21 -10.43
CA LEU A 309 -21.62 6.74 -9.32
C LEU A 309 -23.05 7.06 -9.76
N SER A 310 -23.98 7.12 -8.81
CA SER A 310 -25.38 7.46 -9.10
C SER A 310 -25.55 8.89 -9.64
N THR A 311 -24.59 9.76 -9.37
CA THR A 311 -24.48 11.12 -9.92
C THR A 311 -24.09 11.18 -11.40
N GLY A 312 -23.80 10.02 -12.02
CA GLY A 312 -23.38 9.91 -13.43
C GLY A 312 -21.87 10.06 -13.65
N VAL A 313 -21.09 10.30 -12.59
CA VAL A 313 -19.62 10.34 -12.66
C VAL A 313 -19.08 8.94 -12.92
N VAL A 314 -18.19 8.82 -13.92
CA VAL A 314 -17.49 7.58 -14.24
C VAL A 314 -16.01 7.75 -13.94
N ILE A 315 -15.49 6.85 -13.11
CA ILE A 315 -14.11 6.85 -12.62
C ILE A 315 -13.47 5.53 -13.04
N THR A 316 -12.29 5.60 -13.65
CA THR A 316 -11.50 4.41 -14.00
C THR A 316 -10.14 4.54 -13.33
N ASP A 317 -9.91 3.72 -12.32
CA ASP A 317 -8.70 3.76 -11.51
C ASP A 317 -8.43 2.41 -10.84
N THR A 318 -7.28 2.31 -10.20
CA THR A 318 -6.79 1.15 -9.48
C THR A 318 -7.45 1.00 -8.12
N VAL A 319 -7.67 -0.26 -7.71
CA VAL A 319 -8.15 -0.59 -6.36
C VAL A 319 -6.97 -0.49 -5.39
N GLN A 320 -7.04 0.45 -4.45
CA GLN A 320 -5.96 0.73 -3.49
C GLN A 320 -6.15 0.05 -2.15
N MET A 321 -7.40 -0.12 -1.72
CA MET A 321 -7.73 -0.72 -0.43
C MET A 321 -8.98 -1.57 -0.54
N ALA A 322 -9.02 -2.63 0.27
CA ALA A 322 -10.21 -3.44 0.47
C ALA A 322 -10.34 -3.79 1.95
N GLU A 323 -11.48 -3.46 2.55
CA GLU A 323 -11.86 -3.93 3.87
C GLU A 323 -12.91 -5.02 3.73
N LEU A 324 -12.61 -6.20 4.27
CA LEU A 324 -13.50 -7.34 4.29
C LEU A 324 -13.94 -7.56 5.73
N THR A 325 -15.24 -7.73 5.94
CA THR A 325 -15.82 -8.04 7.25
C THR A 325 -16.68 -9.30 7.12
N TRP A 326 -16.54 -10.19 8.09
CA TRP A 326 -17.34 -11.41 8.22
C TRP A 326 -18.04 -11.38 9.56
N ASP A 327 -19.37 -11.46 9.52
CA ASP A 327 -20.24 -11.55 10.69
C ASP A 327 -21.33 -12.62 10.46
N GLU A 328 -22.26 -12.72 11.40
CA GLU A 328 -23.42 -13.63 11.31
C GLU A 328 -24.33 -13.36 10.10
N ASN A 329 -24.30 -12.15 9.55
CA ASN A 329 -25.08 -11.73 8.38
C ASN A 329 -24.32 -11.99 7.07
N GLY A 330 -23.06 -12.42 7.15
CA GLY A 330 -22.25 -12.84 6.02
C GLY A 330 -21.04 -11.95 5.76
N ARG A 331 -20.63 -11.91 4.49
CA ARG A 331 -19.43 -11.21 4.02
C ARG A 331 -19.80 -9.83 3.47
N LYS A 332 -19.11 -8.79 3.92
CA LYS A 332 -19.18 -7.43 3.39
C LYS A 332 -17.82 -6.99 2.89
N VAL A 333 -17.81 -6.21 1.80
CA VAL A 333 -16.58 -5.68 1.21
C VAL A 333 -16.74 -4.18 0.99
N ALA A 334 -15.83 -3.40 1.58
CA ALA A 334 -15.65 -1.99 1.25
C ALA A 334 -14.36 -1.83 0.46
N LEU A 335 -14.39 -1.03 -0.61
CA LEU A 335 -13.25 -0.77 -1.48
C LEU A 335 -12.94 0.72 -1.52
N GLN A 336 -11.66 1.01 -1.70
CA GLN A 336 -11.20 2.34 -2.07
C GLN A 336 -10.60 2.29 -3.47
N VAL A 337 -11.11 3.14 -4.36
CA VAL A 337 -10.65 3.29 -5.74
C VAL A 337 -10.20 4.73 -5.96
N GLY A 338 -9.07 4.89 -6.64
CA GLY A 338 -8.40 6.19 -6.78
C GLY A 338 -7.27 6.38 -5.77
N PRO A 339 -6.53 7.51 -5.82
CA PRO A 339 -5.53 7.84 -4.81
C PRO A 339 -6.17 7.74 -3.42
N THR A 340 -5.48 7.15 -2.45
CA THR A 340 -6.00 7.09 -1.08
C THR A 340 -6.07 8.52 -0.56
N ALA A 341 -7.26 8.99 -0.20
CA ALA A 341 -7.42 10.14 0.70
C ALA A 341 -6.61 9.84 1.96
N ASP A 342 -5.84 10.82 2.40
CA ASP A 342 -4.71 10.72 3.33
C ASP A 342 -4.83 9.68 4.46
N ASP A 343 -3.73 8.95 4.67
CA ASP A 343 -3.35 8.44 5.99
C ASP A 343 -2.31 9.45 6.50
N GLU A 344 -2.57 10.12 7.61
CA GLU A 344 -1.80 11.26 8.18
C GLU A 344 -0.28 10.98 8.44
N ASN A 345 0.26 9.84 8.03
CA ASN A 345 1.57 9.36 8.46
C ASN A 345 2.57 8.90 7.38
N GLN A 346 2.32 9.06 6.07
CA GLN A 346 3.31 8.63 5.07
C GLN A 346 3.38 9.54 3.81
N PRO A 347 4.59 9.98 3.39
CA PRO A 347 4.79 10.68 2.12
C PRO A 347 4.69 9.68 0.94
N ARG A 348 3.94 10.04 -0.11
CA ARG A 348 3.78 9.22 -1.33
C ARG A 348 4.34 9.94 -2.55
N PRO A 349 5.12 9.29 -3.42
CA PRO A 349 5.47 9.82 -4.73
C PRO A 349 4.44 9.43 -5.79
N VAL A 350 4.07 10.42 -6.60
CA VAL A 350 2.85 10.38 -7.41
C VAL A 350 3.16 10.26 -8.89
N LYS A 351 2.85 9.10 -9.48
CA LYS A 351 2.64 8.97 -10.93
C LYS A 351 1.52 8.00 -11.22
N GLU A 352 0.27 8.47 -11.14
CA GLU A 352 -0.88 8.07 -12.00
C GLU A 352 -2.13 8.87 -11.58
N ILE A 353 -2.08 10.21 -11.68
CA ILE A 353 -3.23 11.07 -11.39
C ILE A 353 -3.98 11.50 -12.67
N ASN A 354 -3.51 11.19 -13.88
CA ASN A 354 -3.99 11.87 -15.11
C ASN A 354 -5.33 11.39 -15.74
N LYS A 355 -6.03 10.36 -15.22
CA LYS A 355 -7.28 9.84 -15.85
C LYS A 355 -8.59 10.35 -15.24
N LEU A 356 -8.61 10.71 -13.95
CA LEU A 356 -9.79 11.24 -13.24
C LEU A 356 -10.24 12.62 -13.78
N TRP A 357 -9.32 13.37 -14.35
CA TRP A 357 -9.47 14.81 -14.63
C TRP A 357 -10.33 15.16 -15.83
N ARG A 358 -10.51 14.25 -16.79
CA ARG A 358 -11.40 14.51 -17.93
C ARG A 358 -12.87 14.36 -17.57
N ALA A 359 -13.20 13.51 -16.60
CA ALA A 359 -14.58 13.29 -16.16
C ALA A 359 -15.06 14.41 -15.21
N VAL A 360 -14.21 14.84 -14.26
CA VAL A 360 -14.54 15.94 -13.34
C VAL A 360 -14.63 17.28 -14.07
N ARG A 361 -13.73 17.58 -15.00
CA ARG A 361 -13.77 18.83 -15.79
C ARG A 361 -15.00 18.92 -16.69
N ALA A 362 -15.48 17.79 -17.24
CA ALA A 362 -16.71 17.77 -18.04
C ALA A 362 -17.97 18.11 -17.23
N LEU A 363 -17.94 17.93 -15.92
CA LEU A 363 -19.04 18.28 -15.01
C LEU A 363 -19.01 19.75 -14.57
N GLN A 364 -17.82 20.35 -14.44
CA GLN A 364 -17.68 21.77 -14.08
C GLN A 364 -18.00 22.73 -15.24
N THR A 365 -18.00 22.24 -16.49
CA THR A 365 -18.35 23.03 -17.67
C THR A 365 -19.81 22.93 -18.11
N ARG A 366 -20.71 22.38 -17.27
CA ARG A 366 -22.13 22.19 -17.63
C ARG A 366 -23.10 22.93 -16.72
#